data_AF-A0A0D0CQB6-F1
#
_entry.id   AF-A0A0D0CQB6-F1
#
_cell.length_a   1.000
_cell.length_b   1.000
_cell.length_c   1.000
_cell.angle_alpha   90.00
_cell.angle_beta   90.00
_cell.angle_gamma   90.00
#
_symmetry.space_group_name_H-M   'P 1'
#
loop_
_entity.id
_entity.type
_entity.pdbx_description
1 polymer ?
#
loop_
_entity_poly.entity_id
_entity_poly.type
_entity_poly.pdbx_seq_one_letter_code
_entity_poly.pdbx_strand_id
1 'polypeptide(L)'
;MVHCSSDHPNIKIGVKKIKYALNSFSDLTFLIHTGIKVGDPPPLKFLVFFNNIADTISAACFIHQRLPCELRDKIMWFNANMSAEYKQTELDNLISGETWGLFTTTSFGMVSTVVHHHLQGMVMLDISLVIQWRATCKVAALWQHFGCAVRDQALTGTALLFAEKEYFNDEKAVKSS
;
A
#
# COMPACT_ATOMS: atom_id res chain seq x y z
N MET A 1 -33.13 3.43 -7.97
CA MET A 1 -31.79 3.88 -7.57
C MET A 1 -31.50 3.27 -6.21
N VAL A 2 -30.55 2.34 -6.13
CA VAL A 2 -30.18 1.67 -4.87
C VAL A 2 -28.95 2.37 -4.33
N HIS A 3 -29.05 2.96 -3.14
CA HIS A 3 -27.91 3.42 -2.37
C HIS A 3 -27.44 2.25 -1.49
N CYS A 4 -26.29 1.66 -1.82
CA CYS A 4 -25.61 0.74 -0.92
C CYS A 4 -24.69 1.54 0.00
N SER A 5 -24.58 1.15 1.28
CA SER A 5 -23.60 1.76 2.18
C SER A 5 -22.19 1.49 1.66
N SER A 6 -21.32 2.50 1.75
CA SER A 6 -19.88 2.38 1.49
C SER A 6 -19.09 1.97 2.74
N ASP A 7 -19.78 1.60 3.82
CA ASP A 7 -19.16 1.19 5.07
C ASP A 7 -18.49 -0.18 4.89
N HIS A 8 -17.20 -0.23 5.22
CA HIS A 8 -16.41 -1.45 5.30
C HIS A 8 -16.04 -1.71 6.76
N PRO A 9 -16.96 -2.30 7.57
CA PRO A 9 -16.74 -2.46 9.02
C PRO A 9 -15.55 -3.36 9.34
N ASN A 10 -15.11 -4.18 8.38
CA ASN A 10 -13.96 -5.07 8.49
C ASN A 10 -12.61 -4.37 8.21
N ILE A 11 -12.60 -3.07 7.86
CA ILE A 11 -11.38 -2.29 7.63
C ILE A 11 -11.13 -1.35 8.80
N LYS A 12 -10.03 -1.58 9.52
CA LYS A 12 -9.56 -0.66 10.57
C LYS A 12 -8.82 0.51 9.92
N ILE A 13 -9.43 1.68 9.96
CA ILE A 13 -8.83 2.92 9.42
C ILE A 13 -8.04 3.63 10.51
N GLY A 14 -6.81 4.04 10.19
CA GLY A 14 -5.96 4.81 11.09
C GLY A 14 -5.16 5.89 10.38
N VAL A 15 -4.71 6.88 11.14
CA VAL A 15 -3.78 7.92 10.68
C VAL A 15 -2.51 7.82 11.52
N LYS A 16 -1.34 7.79 10.87
CA LYS A 16 -0.03 7.77 11.51
C LYS A 16 0.77 9.01 11.12
N LYS A 17 1.42 9.62 12.11
CA LYS A 17 2.36 10.72 11.88
C LYS A 17 3.63 10.17 11.22
N ILE A 18 4.07 10.79 10.14
CA ILE A 18 5.40 10.57 9.56
C ILE A 18 6.43 11.17 10.52
N LYS A 19 7.34 10.33 11.03
CA LYS A 19 8.33 10.73 12.05
C LYS A 19 9.67 11.09 11.43
N TYR A 20 10.03 10.45 10.31
CA TYR A 20 11.33 10.61 9.67
C TYR A 20 11.25 11.48 8.41
N ALA A 21 12.41 11.80 7.83
CA ALA A 21 12.45 12.54 6.56
C ALA A 21 11.69 11.78 5.46
N LEU A 22 10.90 12.50 4.64
CA LEU A 22 10.00 11.90 3.64
C LEU A 22 10.73 10.98 2.65
N ASN A 23 11.93 11.38 2.22
CA ASN A 23 12.76 10.63 1.28
C ASN A 23 13.52 9.45 1.93
N SER A 24 13.45 9.31 3.26
CA SER A 24 14.07 8.18 3.96
C SER A 24 13.18 6.95 3.96
N PHE A 25 11.86 7.11 3.80
CA PHE A 25 10.87 6.02 3.89
C PHE A 25 10.97 5.16 5.17
N SER A 26 11.64 5.66 6.21
CA SER A 26 11.93 4.88 7.43
C SER A 26 10.66 4.51 8.20
N ASP A 27 9.60 5.30 8.09
CA ASP A 27 8.29 5.00 8.66
C ASP A 27 7.61 3.77 8.01
N LEU A 28 8.11 3.28 6.86
CA LEU A 28 7.59 2.09 6.17
C LEU A 28 8.36 0.81 6.52
N THR A 29 9.42 0.87 7.32
CA THR A 29 10.22 -0.34 7.60
C THR A 29 9.47 -1.41 8.37
N PHE A 30 8.37 -1.06 9.04
CA PHE A 30 7.52 -2.04 9.74
C PHE A 30 6.80 -3.02 8.80
N LEU A 31 6.75 -2.73 7.49
CA LEU A 31 6.17 -3.63 6.49
C LEU A 31 6.88 -4.98 6.46
N ILE A 32 8.17 -5.02 6.81
CA ILE A 32 9.01 -6.21 6.79
C ILE A 32 9.65 -6.38 8.16
N HIS A 33 9.63 -7.61 8.68
CA HIS A 33 10.35 -7.93 9.91
C HIS A 33 11.85 -7.69 9.74
N THR A 34 12.47 -7.04 10.73
CA THR A 34 13.91 -6.78 10.70
C THR A 34 14.66 -8.11 10.74
N GLY A 35 15.53 -8.35 9.76
CA GLY A 35 16.35 -9.55 9.70
C GLY A 35 15.67 -10.78 9.09
N ILE A 36 14.59 -10.60 8.31
CA ILE A 36 13.93 -11.68 7.56
C ILE A 36 14.93 -12.47 6.70
N LYS A 37 14.75 -13.79 6.67
CA LYS A 37 15.59 -14.75 5.93
C LYS A 37 14.75 -15.54 4.95
N VAL A 38 15.44 -16.15 3.98
CA VAL A 38 14.82 -17.12 3.06
C VAL A 38 14.26 -18.28 3.88
N GLY A 39 12.97 -18.59 3.66
CA GLY A 39 12.25 -19.64 4.37
C GLY A 39 11.45 -19.16 5.59
N ASP A 40 11.63 -17.92 6.04
CA ASP A 40 10.75 -17.32 7.05
C ASP A 40 9.32 -17.16 6.50
N PRO A 41 8.28 -17.18 7.36
CA PRO A 41 6.92 -16.87 6.93
C PRO A 41 6.83 -15.49 6.26
N PRO A 42 6.04 -15.35 5.19
CA PRO A 42 5.89 -14.07 4.51
C PRO A 42 5.22 -13.04 5.43
N PRO A 43 5.54 -11.74 5.28
CA PRO A 43 4.79 -10.68 5.92
C PRO A 43 3.34 -10.64 5.39
N LEU A 44 2.49 -9.86 6.06
CA LEU A 44 1.14 -9.58 5.57
C LEU A 44 1.20 -8.94 4.19
N LYS A 45 0.33 -9.38 3.27
CA LYS A 45 0.25 -8.76 1.95
C LYS A 45 -0.15 -7.29 2.06
N PHE A 46 0.56 -6.42 1.35
CA PHE A 46 0.36 -4.98 1.47
C PHE A 46 0.37 -4.21 0.15
N LEU A 47 -0.33 -3.08 0.14
CA LEU A 47 -0.22 -2.05 -0.89
C LEU A 47 0.18 -0.72 -0.27
N VAL A 48 1.13 -0.02 -0.90
CA VAL A 48 1.51 1.35 -0.50
C VAL A 48 1.30 2.30 -1.67
N PHE A 49 0.36 3.22 -1.52
CA PHE A 49 0.04 4.25 -2.50
C PHE A 49 0.92 5.48 -2.33
N PHE A 50 1.49 5.94 -3.43
CA PHE A 50 2.26 7.17 -3.56
C PHE A 50 1.64 8.07 -4.63
N ASN A 51 2.00 9.35 -4.59
CA ASN A 51 1.46 10.37 -5.49
C ASN A 51 2.29 10.58 -6.75
N ASN A 52 3.51 10.04 -6.79
CA ASN A 52 4.38 10.11 -7.96
C ASN A 52 5.17 8.81 -8.13
N ILE A 53 5.66 8.59 -9.36
CA ILE A 53 6.36 7.36 -9.76
C ILE A 53 7.76 7.28 -9.13
N ALA A 54 8.44 8.41 -8.95
CA ALA A 54 9.78 8.43 -8.39
C ALA A 54 9.80 7.89 -6.95
N ASP A 55 8.80 8.26 -6.14
CA ASP A 55 8.68 7.79 -4.77
C ASP A 55 8.32 6.29 -4.70
N THR A 56 7.52 5.76 -5.63
CA THR A 56 7.23 4.31 -5.63
C THR A 56 8.50 3.48 -5.84
N ILE A 57 9.34 3.89 -6.80
CA ILE A 57 10.61 3.22 -7.10
C ILE A 57 11.58 3.41 -5.93
N SER A 58 11.75 4.65 -5.45
CA SER A 58 12.71 4.95 -4.37
C SER A 58 12.38 4.21 -3.09
N ALA A 59 11.11 4.14 -2.71
CA ALA A 59 10.67 3.43 -1.52
C ALA A 59 10.84 1.91 -1.66
N ALA A 60 10.52 1.33 -2.82
CA ALA A 60 10.77 -0.09 -3.08
C ALA A 60 12.27 -0.41 -3.00
N CYS A 61 13.14 0.38 -3.65
CA CYS A 61 14.59 0.23 -3.56
C CYS A 61 15.11 0.35 -2.11
N PHE A 62 14.57 1.28 -1.32
CA PHE A 62 14.91 1.43 0.10
C PHE A 62 14.56 0.18 0.93
N ILE A 63 13.41 -0.44 0.68
CA ILE A 63 13.04 -1.69 1.34
C ILE A 63 13.87 -2.87 0.82
N HIS A 64 14.19 -2.94 -0.48
CA HIS A 64 15.06 -3.98 -1.05
C HIS A 64 16.44 -4.03 -0.40
N GLN A 65 17.00 -2.88 -0.03
CA GLN A 65 18.28 -2.81 0.68
C GLN A 65 18.24 -3.47 2.07
N ARG A 66 17.04 -3.69 2.62
CA ARG A 66 16.82 -4.38 3.91
C ARG A 66 16.50 -5.85 3.76
N LEU A 67 16.34 -6.33 2.53
CA LEU A 67 16.05 -7.72 2.21
C LEU A 67 17.32 -8.45 1.73
N PRO A 68 17.44 -9.76 2.06
CA PRO A 68 18.30 -10.66 1.32
C PRO A 68 18.04 -10.53 -0.19
N CYS A 69 19.09 -10.69 -1.01
CA CYS A 69 18.99 -10.52 -2.46
C CYS A 69 17.89 -11.40 -3.09
N GLU A 70 17.70 -12.59 -2.53
CA GLU A 70 16.75 -13.63 -2.94
C GLU A 70 15.29 -13.28 -2.63
N LEU A 71 15.05 -12.24 -1.82
CA LEU A 71 13.70 -11.82 -1.43
C LEU A 71 13.32 -10.45 -1.99
N ARG A 72 14.20 -9.79 -2.76
CA ARG A 72 13.94 -8.43 -3.27
C ARG A 72 12.80 -8.41 -4.29
N ASP A 73 12.66 -9.45 -5.09
CA ASP A 73 11.56 -9.66 -6.04
C ASP A 73 10.19 -9.84 -5.36
N LYS A 74 10.17 -10.13 -4.05
CA LYS A 74 8.93 -10.22 -3.27
C LYS A 74 8.25 -8.88 -3.03
N ILE A 75 8.90 -7.76 -3.38
CA ILE A 75 8.31 -6.42 -3.25
C ILE A 75 8.54 -5.67 -4.54
N MET A 76 7.48 -5.28 -5.22
CA MET A 76 7.58 -4.69 -6.55
C MET A 76 6.94 -3.31 -6.59
N TRP A 77 7.27 -2.53 -7.63
CA TRP A 77 6.57 -1.28 -7.90
C TRP A 77 5.63 -1.43 -9.08
N PHE A 78 4.49 -0.75 -9.00
CA PHE A 78 3.43 -0.77 -10.00
C PHE A 78 3.05 0.66 -10.36
N ASN A 79 3.25 1.07 -11.61
CA ASN A 79 2.93 2.44 -12.01
C ASN A 79 2.54 2.55 -13.48
N ALA A 80 2.06 3.72 -13.88
CA ALA A 80 1.53 3.98 -15.22
C ALA A 80 2.54 3.67 -16.34
N ASN A 81 3.84 3.87 -16.10
CA ASN A 81 4.90 3.68 -17.11
C ASN A 81 5.19 2.21 -17.41
N MET A 82 4.68 1.27 -16.60
CA MET A 82 4.87 -0.17 -16.83
C MET A 82 3.96 -0.70 -17.94
N SER A 83 4.43 -1.70 -18.69
CA SER A 83 3.65 -2.34 -19.74
C SER A 83 2.41 -3.06 -19.16
N ALA A 84 1.44 -3.36 -20.02
CA ALA A 84 0.24 -4.09 -19.59
C ALA A 84 0.60 -5.52 -19.11
N GLU A 85 1.54 -6.17 -19.79
CA GLU A 85 2.02 -7.52 -19.48
C GLU A 85 2.71 -7.56 -18.13
N TYR A 86 3.55 -6.56 -17.84
CA TYR A 86 4.19 -6.42 -16.52
C TYR A 86 3.13 -6.25 -15.43
N LYS A 87 2.17 -5.34 -15.64
CA LYS A 87 1.10 -5.08 -14.66
C LYS A 87 0.25 -6.32 -14.39
N GLN A 88 -0.06 -7.11 -15.42
CA GLN A 88 -0.79 -8.36 -15.27
C GLN A 88 0.04 -9.40 -14.50
N THR A 89 1.32 -9.57 -14.87
CA THR A 89 2.22 -10.52 -14.21
C THR A 89 2.37 -10.20 -12.72
N GLU A 90 2.59 -8.94 -12.36
CA GLU A 90 2.71 -8.52 -10.96
C GLU A 90 1.40 -8.69 -10.18
N LEU A 91 0.26 -8.51 -10.84
CA LEU A 91 -1.04 -8.77 -10.23
C LEU A 91 -1.21 -10.26 -9.92
N ASP A 92 -0.87 -11.13 -10.87
CA ASP A 92 -0.95 -12.58 -10.72
C ASP A 92 0.02 -13.07 -9.62
N ASN A 93 1.22 -12.50 -9.55
CA ASN A 93 2.20 -12.77 -8.49
C ASN A 93 1.69 -12.33 -7.11
N LEU A 94 1.00 -11.19 -7.02
CA LEU A 94 0.40 -10.74 -5.76
C LEU A 94 -0.74 -11.67 -5.33
N ILE A 95 -1.59 -12.12 -6.25
CA ILE A 95 -2.68 -13.07 -5.96
C ILE A 95 -2.10 -14.40 -5.46
N SER A 96 -1.13 -14.98 -6.17
CA SER A 96 -0.52 -16.27 -5.83
C SER A 96 0.31 -16.21 -4.54
N GLY A 97 0.72 -15.01 -4.10
CA GLY A 97 1.61 -14.81 -2.97
C GLY A 97 3.09 -14.92 -3.33
N GLU A 98 3.42 -15.02 -4.62
CA GLU A 98 4.79 -14.86 -5.10
C GLU A 98 5.35 -13.47 -4.80
N THR A 99 4.52 -12.43 -4.85
CA THR A 99 4.85 -11.08 -4.38
C THR A 99 4.11 -10.78 -3.07
N TRP A 100 4.78 -10.18 -2.11
CA TRP A 100 4.23 -9.81 -0.80
C TRP A 100 3.62 -8.42 -0.78
N GLY A 101 4.14 -7.49 -1.58
CA GLY A 101 3.54 -6.17 -1.62
C GLY A 101 3.96 -5.30 -2.78
N LEU A 102 3.12 -4.31 -3.06
CA LEU A 102 3.32 -3.38 -4.17
C LEU A 102 3.41 -1.93 -3.70
N PHE A 103 4.40 -1.22 -4.25
CA PHE A 103 4.55 0.22 -4.16
C PHE A 103 3.96 0.85 -5.41
N THR A 104 2.84 1.55 -5.27
CA THR A 104 2.01 1.91 -6.42
C THR A 104 1.57 3.37 -6.44
N THR A 105 1.19 3.86 -7.62
CA THR A 105 0.37 5.08 -7.75
C THR A 105 -1.12 4.74 -7.91
N THR A 106 -1.97 5.76 -7.98
CA THR A 106 -3.42 5.66 -8.27
C THR A 106 -3.74 4.86 -9.55
N SER A 107 -2.76 4.66 -10.44
CA SER A 107 -2.89 3.86 -11.66
C SER A 107 -3.27 2.39 -11.43
N PHE A 108 -3.06 1.84 -10.23
CA PHE A 108 -3.47 0.49 -9.85
C PHE A 108 -4.98 0.28 -9.89
N GLY A 109 -5.76 1.22 -9.35
CA GLY A 109 -7.23 1.13 -9.33
C GLY A 109 -7.87 1.19 -10.72
N MET A 110 -7.25 1.93 -11.65
CA MET A 110 -7.72 2.02 -13.03
C MET A 110 -7.42 0.77 -13.83
N VAL A 111 -6.21 0.21 -13.71
CA VAL A 111 -5.82 -1.00 -14.46
C VAL A 111 -6.59 -2.22 -13.94
N SER A 112 -6.77 -2.37 -12.62
CA SER A 112 -7.58 -3.46 -12.04
C SER A 112 -9.04 -3.47 -12.54
N THR A 113 -9.54 -2.35 -13.07
CA THR A 113 -10.89 -2.26 -13.68
C THR A 113 -10.93 -2.73 -15.13
N VAL A 114 -9.81 -2.71 -15.85
CA VAL A 114 -9.73 -3.05 -17.27
C VAL A 114 -9.21 -4.48 -17.48
N VAL A 115 -8.34 -4.98 -16.59
CA VAL A 115 -7.90 -6.39 -16.61
C VAL A 115 -8.92 -7.29 -15.90
N HIS A 116 -9.85 -7.79 -16.72
CA HIS A 116 -10.76 -8.90 -16.46
C HIS A 116 -11.68 -8.80 -15.24
N HIS A 117 -12.97 -8.74 -15.53
CA HIS A 117 -14.14 -8.81 -14.63
C HIS A 117 -14.16 -10.02 -13.65
N HIS A 118 -13.12 -10.87 -13.65
CA HIS A 118 -12.94 -12.04 -12.79
C HIS A 118 -11.84 -11.86 -11.72
N LEU A 119 -10.79 -11.07 -12.00
CA LEU A 119 -9.65 -10.89 -11.06
C LEU A 119 -9.84 -9.71 -10.10
N GLN A 120 -10.73 -8.76 -10.45
CA GLN A 120 -11.01 -7.57 -9.65
C GLN A 120 -11.57 -7.89 -8.25
N GLY A 121 -12.14 -9.09 -8.07
CA GLY A 121 -12.57 -9.61 -6.77
C GLY A 121 -11.44 -10.29 -5.99
N MET A 122 -10.62 -11.11 -6.66
CA MET A 122 -9.70 -12.05 -6.01
C MET A 122 -8.46 -11.39 -5.41
N VAL A 123 -7.86 -10.40 -6.09
CA VAL A 123 -6.68 -9.66 -5.59
C VAL A 123 -6.96 -8.97 -4.26
N MET A 124 -8.20 -8.51 -4.06
CA MET A 124 -8.57 -7.73 -2.87
C MET A 124 -9.05 -8.60 -1.71
N LEU A 125 -9.15 -9.93 -1.86
CA LEU A 125 -9.66 -10.78 -0.77
C LEU A 125 -8.69 -10.83 0.42
N ASP A 126 -7.37 -10.79 0.19
CA ASP A 126 -6.37 -11.05 1.23
C ASP A 126 -5.34 -9.93 1.46
N ILE A 127 -5.46 -8.78 0.78
CA ILE A 127 -4.61 -7.60 1.06
C ILE A 127 -4.95 -7.07 2.44
N SER A 128 -4.12 -7.43 3.41
CA SER A 128 -4.36 -7.17 4.84
C SER A 128 -3.99 -5.75 5.25
N LEU A 129 -3.10 -5.09 4.49
CA LEU A 129 -2.61 -3.75 4.82
C LEU A 129 -2.58 -2.85 3.58
N VAL A 130 -3.31 -1.73 3.63
CA VAL A 130 -3.22 -0.67 2.64
C VAL A 130 -2.71 0.60 3.29
N ILE A 131 -1.75 1.25 2.65
CA ILE A 131 -1.15 2.49 3.13
C ILE A 131 -1.29 3.55 2.05
N GLN A 132 -1.73 4.74 2.44
CA GLN A 132 -1.48 5.97 1.68
C GLN A 132 -0.25 6.67 2.28
N TRP A 133 0.80 6.82 1.49
CA TRP A 133 1.95 7.66 1.84
C TRP A 133 1.64 9.12 1.54
N ARG A 134 1.68 9.96 2.59
CA ARG A 134 1.41 11.41 2.59
C ARG A 134 -0.05 11.77 2.35
N ALA A 135 -0.49 12.86 3.00
CA ALA A 135 -1.87 13.34 2.93
C ALA A 135 -2.11 14.31 1.75
N THR A 136 -1.54 14.01 0.58
CA THR A 136 -1.61 14.89 -0.60
C THR A 136 -2.64 14.44 -1.64
N CYS A 137 -3.26 13.26 -1.48
CA CYS A 137 -4.33 12.82 -2.36
C CYS A 137 -5.70 13.39 -1.93
N LYS A 138 -6.65 13.48 -2.87
CA LYS A 138 -8.04 13.86 -2.55
C LYS A 138 -8.71 12.77 -1.71
N VAL A 139 -9.65 13.14 -0.85
CA VAL A 139 -10.41 12.19 0.01
C VAL A 139 -11.06 11.07 -0.80
N ALA A 140 -11.60 11.37 -1.98
CA ALA A 140 -12.18 10.35 -2.85
C ALA A 140 -11.14 9.31 -3.30
N ALA A 141 -9.93 9.74 -3.67
CA ALA A 141 -8.85 8.83 -4.04
C ALA A 141 -8.36 8.03 -2.82
N LEU A 142 -8.28 8.66 -1.65
CA LEU A 142 -7.94 7.99 -0.39
C LEU A 142 -8.94 6.86 -0.08
N TRP A 143 -10.24 7.13 -0.23
CA TRP A 143 -11.28 6.13 0.01
C TRP A 143 -11.21 4.99 -1.00
N GLN A 144 -10.92 5.29 -2.27
CA GLN A 144 -10.69 4.28 -3.29
C GLN A 144 -9.49 3.38 -2.96
N HIS A 145 -8.39 3.96 -2.48
CA HIS A 145 -7.22 3.20 -2.06
C HIS A 145 -7.55 2.30 -0.87
N PHE A 146 -8.21 2.85 0.16
CA PHE A 146 -8.57 2.09 1.36
C PHE A 146 -9.53 0.94 1.06
N GLY A 147 -10.42 1.10 0.07
CA GLY A 147 -11.28 0.02 -0.43
C GLY A 147 -10.55 -1.13 -1.13
N CYS A 148 -9.22 -1.06 -1.30
CA CYS A 148 -8.40 -2.19 -1.72
C CYS A 148 -8.03 -3.14 -0.56
N ALA A 149 -8.18 -2.72 0.69
CA ALA A 149 -7.95 -3.61 1.82
C ALA A 149 -9.08 -4.62 1.93
N VAL A 150 -8.73 -5.90 2.16
CA VAL A 150 -9.59 -7.06 2.44
C VAL A 150 -11.08 -6.85 2.14
N ARG A 151 -11.53 -7.37 0.99
CA ARG A 151 -12.95 -7.42 0.62
C ARG A 151 -13.71 -8.60 1.22
N ASP A 152 -13.00 -9.61 1.71
CA ASP A 152 -13.63 -10.70 2.47
C ASP A 152 -14.08 -10.19 3.84
N GLN A 153 -15.39 -10.20 4.10
CA GLN A 153 -15.95 -9.73 5.37
C GLN A 153 -15.56 -10.61 6.56
N ALA A 154 -15.08 -11.84 6.33
CA ALA A 154 -14.56 -12.72 7.37
C ALA A 154 -13.14 -12.34 7.82
N LEU A 155 -12.44 -11.52 7.03
CA LEU A 155 -11.06 -11.10 7.29
C LEU A 155 -11.02 -9.62 7.70
N THR A 156 -10.04 -9.24 8.52
CA THR A 156 -9.85 -7.84 8.95
C THR A 156 -8.71 -7.19 8.17
N GLY A 157 -9.03 -6.14 7.43
CA GLY A 157 -8.04 -5.29 6.76
C GLY A 157 -7.63 -4.10 7.64
N THR A 158 -6.44 -3.55 7.39
CA THR A 158 -5.99 -2.29 7.98
C THR A 158 -5.69 -1.28 6.88
N ALA A 159 -6.22 -0.08 7.01
CA ALA A 159 -5.97 1.04 6.11
C ALA A 159 -5.31 2.19 6.89
N LEU A 160 -4.13 2.63 6.47
CA LEU A 160 -3.36 3.68 7.15
C LEU A 160 -3.08 4.86 6.24
N LEU A 161 -3.38 6.06 6.70
CA LEU A 161 -2.86 7.30 6.13
C LEU A 161 -1.60 7.72 6.90
N PHE A 162 -0.45 7.76 6.25
CA PHE A 162 0.73 8.42 6.80
C PHE A 162 0.67 9.90 6.46
N ALA A 163 0.50 10.75 7.46
CA ALA A 163 0.35 12.19 7.28
C ALA A 163 1.58 12.94 7.79
N GLU A 164 1.93 14.03 7.12
CA GLU A 164 3.00 14.91 7.52
C GLU A 164 2.75 15.51 8.92
N LYS A 165 3.81 15.76 9.67
CA LYS A 165 3.72 16.13 11.10
C LYS A 165 2.94 17.41 11.35
N GLU A 166 2.92 18.33 10.37
CA GLU A 166 2.24 19.62 10.45
C GLU A 166 0.72 19.49 10.62
N TYR A 167 0.14 18.34 10.29
CA TYR A 167 -1.27 18.04 10.48
C TYR A 167 -1.63 17.64 11.92
N PHE A 168 -0.65 17.49 12.82
CA PHE A 168 -0.86 17.04 14.20
C PHE A 168 -0.72 18.20 15.19
N ASN A 169 -1.61 18.25 16.19
CA ASN A 169 -1.66 19.37 17.15
C ASN A 169 -0.46 19.44 18.10
N ASP A 170 0.19 18.31 18.37
CA ASP A 170 1.37 18.25 19.25
C ASP A 170 2.54 19.12 18.72
N GLU A 171 2.58 19.38 17.41
CA GLU A 171 3.57 20.28 16.79
C GLU A 171 3.19 21.76 16.92
N LYS A 172 1.90 22.09 17.12
CA LYS A 172 1.42 23.47 17.28
C LYS A 172 1.76 24.03 18.67
N ALA A 173 1.88 23.18 19.68
CA ALA A 173 2.30 23.57 21.02
C ALA A 173 3.78 24.01 21.07
N VAL A 174 4.64 23.45 20.20
CA VAL A 174 6.09 23.79 20.15
C VAL A 174 6.35 25.13 19.46
N LYS A 175 5.42 25.61 18.62
CA LYS A 175 5.55 26.91 17.91
C LYS A 175 4.99 28.11 18.68
N SER A 176 4.46 27.89 19.89
CA SER A 176 3.85 28.92 20.73
C SER A 176 4.54 29.09 22.10
N SER A 177 5.77 28.60 22.22
CA SER A 177 6.66 28.78 23.38
C SER A 177 7.96 29.46 22.99
#